data_AF-A0A934D5C6-F1
#
_entry.id   AF-A0A934D5C6-F1
#
_cell.length_a   1.000
_cell.length_b   1.000
_cell.length_c   1.000
_cell.angle_alpha   90.00
_cell.angle_beta   90.00
_cell.angle_gamma   90.00
#
_symmetry.space_group_name_H-M   'P 1'
#
loop_
_entity.id
_entity.type
_entity.pdbx_description
1 polymer ?
#
loop_
_entity_poly.entity_id
_entity_poly.type
_entity_poly.pdbx_seq_one_letter_code
_entity_poly.pdbx_strand_id
1 'polypeptide(L)' 'MPASSVGKIDLFDRQAYVAIERAQLQRALTQLNKGKLKGRAFRARALQ' A
#
# COMPACT_ATOMS: atom_id res chain seq x y z
N MET A 1 -6.34 2.96 -8.42
CA MET A 1 -6.24 4.29 -7.79
C MET A 1 -5.46 5.20 -8.73
N PRO A 2 -5.68 6.52 -8.71
CA PRO A 2 -4.82 7.46 -9.44
C PRO A 2 -3.39 7.40 -8.92
N ALA A 3 -2.40 7.58 -9.79
CA ALA A 3 -0.98 7.61 -9.40
C ALA A 3 -0.67 8.79 -8.48
N SER A 4 -1.40 9.89 -8.61
CA SER A 4 -1.28 11.11 -7.80
C SER A 4 -1.69 10.93 -6.34
N SER A 5 -2.44 9.88 -5.99
CA SER A 5 -2.81 9.59 -4.60
C SER A 5 -1.73 8.81 -3.83
N VAL A 6 -0.61 8.48 -4.48
CA VAL A 6 0.55 7.82 -3.88
C VAL A 6 1.65 8.84 -3.66
N GLY A 7 2.05 9.02 -2.41
CA GLY A 7 3.13 9.92 -2.00
C GLY A 7 4.46 9.20 -1.86
N LYS A 8 5.26 9.64 -0.87
CA LYS A 8 6.58 9.09 -0.59
C LYS A 8 6.52 7.58 -0.31
N ILE A 9 7.51 6.87 -0.84
CA ILE A 9 7.69 5.43 -0.64
C ILE A 9 9.03 5.24 0.06
N ASP A 10 9.00 4.67 1.25
CA ASP A 10 10.19 4.31 2.02
C ASP A 10 10.33 2.79 2.03
N LEU A 11 11.46 2.28 1.55
CA LEU A 11 11.72 0.85 1.39
C LEU A 11 12.73 0.36 2.44
N PHE A 12 12.42 -0.78 3.04
CA PHE A 12 13.28 -1.50 3.99
C PHE A 12 13.41 -2.95 3.55
N ASP A 13 14.40 -3.67 4.07
CA ASP A 13 14.73 -5.05 3.66
C ASP A 13 13.55 -6.02 3.75
N ARG A 14 12.64 -5.80 4.70
CA ARG A 14 11.49 -6.71 4.97
C ARG A 14 10.12 -6.06 4.79
N GLN A 15 10.07 -4.75 4.56
CA GLN A 15 8.81 -4.00 4.53
C GLN A 15 8.94 -2.71 3.72
N ALA A 16 7.81 -2.19 3.26
CA ALA A 16 7.75 -0.89 2.61
C ALA A 16 6.63 -0.07 3.25
N TYR A 17 6.87 1.24 3.38
CA TYR A 17 5.86 2.20 3.79
C TYR A 17 5.55 3.11 2.61
N VAL A 18 4.26 3.33 2.38
CA VAL A 18 3.76 4.11 1.26
C VAL A 18 2.79 5.13 1.81
N ALA A 19 3.06 6.41 1.59
CA ALA A 19 2.11 7.46 1.90
C ALA A 19 0.94 7.39 0.91
N ILE A 20 -0.29 7.31 1.42
CA ILE A 20 -1.51 7.25 0.62
C ILE A 20 -2.47 8.29 1.13
N GLU A 21 -3.17 8.95 0.22
CA GLU A 21 -4.26 9.86 0.56
C GLU A 21 -5.36 9.17 1.39
N ARG A 22 -5.83 9.83 2.46
CA ARG A 22 -6.80 9.22 3.41
C ARG A 22 -8.08 8.74 2.74
N ALA A 23 -8.59 9.47 1.75
CA ALA A 23 -9.78 9.09 0.99
C ALA A 23 -9.61 7.77 0.22
N GLN A 24 -8.37 7.43 -0.14
CA GLN A 24 -8.02 6.25 -0.93
C GLN A 24 -7.54 5.07 -0.07
N LEU A 25 -7.39 5.26 1.25
CA LEU A 25 -6.82 4.27 2.18
C LEU A 25 -7.54 2.91 2.13
N GLN A 26 -8.88 2.89 2.25
CA GLN A 26 -9.65 1.66 2.33
C GLN A 26 -9.55 0.80 1.07
N ARG A 27 -9.65 1.44 -0.10
CA ARG A 27 -9.55 0.73 -1.37
C ARG A 27 -8.11 0.32 -1.67
N ALA A 28 -7.09 1.06 -1.23
CA ALA A 28 -5.70 0.64 -1.32
C ALA A 28 -5.40 -0.56 -0.42
N LEU A 29 -5.84 -0.56 0.84
CA LEU A 29 -5.70 -1.69 1.76
C LEU A 29 -6.39 -2.94 1.21
N THR A 30 -7.58 -2.79 0.66
CA THR A 30 -8.31 -3.91 0.06
C THR A 30 -7.56 -4.47 -1.14
N GLN A 31 -7.04 -3.62 -2.02
CA GLN A 31 -6.29 -4.05 -3.20
C GLN A 31 -4.97 -4.73 -2.82
N LEU A 32 -4.21 -4.19 -1.87
CA LEU A 32 -2.93 -4.77 -1.45
C LEU A 32 -3.10 -6.08 -0.69
N ASN A 33 -4.16 -6.22 0.12
CA ASN A 33 -4.43 -7.46 0.85
C ASN A 33 -5.05 -8.56 -0.01
N LYS A 34 -5.87 -8.22 -1.01
CA LYS A 34 -6.46 -9.21 -1.94
C LYS A 34 -5.54 -9.53 -3.11
N GLY A 35 -4.68 -8.59 -3.49
CA GLY A 35 -3.76 -8.72 -4.59
C GLY A 35 -2.52 -9.53 -4.23
N LYS A 36 -1.83 -10.02 -5.27
CA LYS A 36 -0.47 -10.54 -5.17
C LYS A 36 0.47 -9.50 -5.76
N LEU A 37 1.49 -9.10 -5.01
CA LEU A 37 2.57 -8.28 -5.53
C LEU A 37 3.71 -9.21 -5.93
N LYS A 38 4.11 -9.17 -7.20
CA LYS A 38 5.18 -10.03 -7.74
C LYS A 38 5.00 -11.52 -7.36
N GLY A 39 3.77 -12.03 -7.52
CA GLY A 39 3.40 -13.43 -7.26
C GLY A 39 3.28 -13.81 -5.78
N ARG A 40 3.58 -12.91 -4.84
CA ARG A 40 3.50 -13.16 -3.39
C ARG A 40 2.35 -12.38 -2.77
N ALA A 41 1.69 -13.00 -1.79
CA ALA A 41 0.70 -12.31 -0.97
C ALA A 41 1.45 -11.42 0.04
N PHE A 42 1.02 -10.17 0.16
CA PHE A 42 1.53 -9.24 1.17
C PHE A 42 0.39 -8.78 2.05
N ARG A 43 0.68 -8.61 3.35
CA ARG A 43 -0.28 -8.04 4.30
C ARG A 43 -0.02 -6.55 4.44
N ALA A 44 -0.95 -5.74 3.97
CA ALA A 44 -0.93 -4.29 4.13
C ALA A 44 -1.76 -3.89 5.35
N ARG A 45 -1.24 -2.97 6.16
CA ARG A 45 -1.89 -2.44 7.37
C ARG A 45 -1.81 -0.92 7.33
N ALA A 46 -2.87 -0.25 7.78
CA ALA A 46 -2.79 1.18 8.04
C ALA A 46 -1.91 1.41 9.28
N LEU A 47 -1.01 2.38 9.18
CA LEU A 47 -0.30 2.91 10.32
C LEU A 47 -1.07 4.13 10.81
N GLN A 48 -1.17 4.26 12.14
CA GLN A 48 -1.79 5.42 12.79
C GLN A 48 -0.81 6.58 12.84
#